data_AF-A0A151X3P8-F1
#
_entry.id   AF-A0A151X3P8-F1
#
_cell.length_a   1.000
_cell.length_b   1.000
_cell.length_c   1.000
_cell.angle_alpha   90.00
_cell.angle_beta   90.00
_cell.angle_gamma   90.00
#
_symmetry.space_group_name_H-M   'P 1'
#
loop_
_entity.id
_entity.type
_entity.pdbx_description
1 polymer ?
#
loop_
_entity_poly.entity_id
_entity_poly.type
_entity_poly.pdbx_seq_one_letter_code
_entity_poly.pdbx_strand_id
1 'polypeptide(L)'
;MRYLLCILLNLWMATVTFGIKVNYIHEWKYVDFIWESNEQKEDAINSGLYNRSACPLFDADKAEDGRIFVTATRELGPGSPASLATVTDEIGPGGPLLQPYPDWSWHNSNCTCDGIVNVARVHIRCNHIFALDTGKIGLDQICNPKLLIFNLKDDTLVKTIYIPFDIASNATGFGLLLAPFVYVPKNCTQFLHKMIVSMSSLV
;
A
#
# COMPACT_ATOMS: atom_id res chain seq x y z
N MET A 1 -41.71 -15.05 -39.84
CA MET A 1 -42.04 -14.43 -38.53
C MET A 1 -41.88 -15.36 -37.32
N ARG A 2 -42.41 -16.59 -37.33
CA ARG A 2 -42.40 -17.49 -36.15
C ARG A 2 -41.01 -17.94 -35.69
N TYR A 3 -40.07 -18.15 -36.62
CA TYR A 3 -38.67 -18.51 -36.30
C TYR A 3 -37.85 -17.33 -35.73
N LEU A 4 -38.14 -16.09 -36.16
CA LEU A 4 -37.46 -14.89 -35.65
C LEU A 4 -37.77 -14.66 -34.16
N LEU A 5 -39.02 -14.93 -33.76
CA LEU A 5 -39.47 -14.82 -32.37
C LEU A 5 -38.77 -15.85 -31.46
N CYS A 6 -38.56 -17.07 -31.96
CA CYS A 6 -37.84 -18.11 -31.21
C CYS A 6 -36.34 -17.77 -31.05
N ILE A 7 -35.68 -17.17 -32.05
CA ILE A 7 -34.27 -16.78 -31.94
C ILE A 7 -34.10 -15.65 -30.90
N LEU A 8 -35.01 -14.68 -30.86
CA LEU A 8 -35.00 -13.58 -29.89
C LEU A 8 -35.27 -14.07 -28.44
N LEU A 9 -36.13 -15.07 -28.25
CA LEU A 9 -36.39 -15.68 -26.94
C LEU A 9 -35.20 -16.49 -26.39
N ASN A 10 -34.42 -17.15 -27.27
CA ASN A 10 -33.21 -17.87 -26.86
C ASN A 10 -32.04 -16.92 -26.54
N LEU A 11 -32.00 -15.73 -27.13
CA LEU A 11 -30.97 -14.71 -26.84
C LEU A 11 -31.17 -14.00 -25.50
N TRP A 12 -32.38 -13.99 -24.94
CA TRP A 12 -32.69 -13.32 -23.66
C TRP A 12 -32.36 -14.18 -22.43
N MET A 13 -32.31 -15.50 -22.58
CA MET A 13 -32.05 -16.44 -21.49
C MET A 13 -30.55 -16.64 -21.15
N ALA A 14 -29.63 -16.03 -21.91
CA ALA A 14 -28.19 -16.28 -21.79
C ALA A 14 -27.37 -15.14 -21.16
N THR A 15 -27.99 -14.10 -20.60
CA THR A 15 -27.26 -13.18 -19.71
C THR A 15 -27.29 -13.71 -18.28
N VAL A 16 -26.68 -14.87 -18.06
CA VAL A 16 -26.30 -15.27 -16.70
C VAL A 16 -25.15 -14.35 -16.31
N THR A 17 -25.44 -13.30 -15.54
CA THR A 17 -24.40 -12.51 -14.89
C THR A 17 -23.74 -13.42 -13.86
N PHE A 18 -22.56 -13.94 -14.19
CA PHE A 18 -21.70 -14.56 -13.21
C PHE A 18 -21.21 -13.47 -12.26
N GLY A 19 -22.00 -13.19 -11.22
CA GLY A 19 -21.56 -12.38 -10.10
C GLY A 19 -20.48 -13.15 -9.36
N ILE A 20 -19.24 -12.66 -9.40
CA ILE A 20 -18.19 -13.17 -8.53
C ILE A 20 -18.60 -12.80 -7.10
N LYS A 21 -19.00 -13.79 -6.30
CA LYS A 21 -19.24 -13.59 -4.88
C LYS A 21 -17.87 -13.50 -4.19
N VAL A 22 -17.42 -12.27 -3.97
CA VAL A 22 -16.20 -12.00 -3.21
C VAL A 22 -16.54 -12.15 -1.73
N ASN A 23 -15.81 -13.01 -1.02
CA ASN A 23 -15.89 -13.09 0.44
C ASN A 23 -14.92 -12.04 1.00
N TYR A 24 -15.46 -10.98 1.60
CA TYR A 24 -14.64 -9.98 2.28
C TYR A 24 -14.10 -10.56 3.60
N ILE A 25 -12.81 -10.34 3.85
CA ILE A 25 -12.17 -10.72 5.13
C ILE A 25 -12.28 -9.55 6.11
N HIS A 26 -12.06 -8.32 5.64
CA HIS A 26 -12.16 -7.09 6.40
C HIS A 26 -12.88 -6.01 5.59
N GLU A 27 -13.56 -5.10 6.28
CA GLU A 27 -14.32 -4.01 5.68
C GLU A 27 -14.12 -2.73 6.52
N TRP A 28 -14.03 -1.59 5.83
CA TRP A 28 -13.92 -0.27 6.44
C TRP A 28 -14.98 0.68 5.88
N LYS A 29 -15.65 1.41 6.77
CA LYS A 29 -16.36 2.66 6.47
C LYS A 29 -15.37 3.81 6.28
N TYR A 30 -14.33 3.84 7.11
CA TYR A 30 -13.17 4.73 7.01
C TYR A 30 -12.01 4.10 7.78
N VAL A 31 -10.79 4.43 7.38
CA VAL A 31 -9.57 3.98 8.04
C VAL A 31 -9.36 4.74 9.35
N ASP A 32 -8.94 4.03 10.39
CA ASP A 32 -8.45 4.60 11.66
C ASP A 32 -7.28 3.75 12.17
N PHE A 33 -6.49 4.31 13.08
CA PHE A 33 -5.21 3.72 13.51
C PHE A 33 -5.20 3.39 15.01
N ILE A 34 -4.26 2.54 15.41
CA ILE A 34 -3.83 2.42 16.80
C ILE A 34 -2.95 3.62 17.12
N TRP A 35 -3.45 4.52 17.95
CA TRP A 35 -2.76 5.75 18.36
C TRP A 35 -2.01 5.55 19.67
N GLU A 36 -0.84 6.18 19.84
CA GLU A 36 -0.07 6.16 21.09
C GLU A 36 -0.79 6.90 22.21
N SER A 37 -1.55 7.94 21.85
CA SER A 37 -2.39 8.69 22.77
C SER A 37 -3.55 9.36 22.02
N ASN A 38 -4.58 9.77 22.77
CA ASN A 38 -5.65 10.60 22.21
C ASN A 38 -5.12 11.96 21.72
N GLU A 39 -4.10 12.51 22.40
CA GLU A 39 -3.45 13.76 22.00
C GLU A 39 -2.78 13.63 20.62
N GLN A 40 -2.04 12.55 20.38
CA GLN A 40 -1.45 12.28 19.05
C GLN A 40 -2.51 12.26 17.94
N LYS A 41 -3.66 11.64 18.22
CA LYS A 41 -4.78 11.57 17.28
C LYS A 41 -5.40 12.94 17.03
N GLU A 42 -5.67 13.70 18.09
CA GLU A 42 -6.25 15.03 18.00
C GLU A 42 -5.32 15.99 17.25
N ASP A 43 -4.03 15.96 17.53
CA ASP A 43 -3.01 16.74 16.83
C ASP A 43 -2.93 16.39 15.35
N ALA A 44 -2.97 15.09 15.01
CA ALA A 44 -2.98 14.65 13.62
C ALA A 44 -4.23 15.11 12.87
N ILE A 45 -5.40 15.13 13.53
CA ILE A 45 -6.65 15.65 12.94
C ILE A 45 -6.57 17.16 12.77
N ASN A 46 -6.15 17.89 13.80
CA ASN A 46 -6.08 19.35 13.81
C ASN A 46 -5.06 19.90 12.81
N SER A 47 -3.95 19.20 12.62
CA SER A 47 -2.92 19.54 11.62
C SER A 47 -3.29 19.13 10.19
N GLY A 48 -4.33 18.30 10.01
CA GLY A 48 -4.72 17.74 8.71
C GLY A 48 -3.84 16.57 8.24
N LEU A 49 -2.88 16.11 9.06
CA LEU A 49 -2.10 14.90 8.79
C LEU A 49 -2.99 13.65 8.70
N TYR A 50 -4.07 13.63 9.49
CA TYR A 50 -5.10 12.60 9.44
C TYR A 50 -6.45 13.19 9.03
N ASN A 51 -6.96 12.71 7.90
CA ASN A 51 -8.28 13.04 7.39
C ASN A 51 -8.96 11.76 6.90
N ARG A 52 -10.03 11.34 7.60
CA ARG A 52 -10.80 10.12 7.31
C ARG A 52 -11.36 10.08 5.89
N SER A 53 -11.66 11.25 5.31
CA SER A 53 -12.17 11.36 3.94
C SER A 53 -11.07 11.33 2.87
N ALA A 54 -9.80 11.35 3.28
CA ALA A 54 -8.62 11.40 2.41
C ALA A 54 -7.54 10.39 2.86
N CYS A 55 -7.96 9.21 3.33
CA CYS A 55 -7.07 8.12 3.74
C CYS A 55 -7.39 6.82 2.97
N PRO A 56 -7.11 6.76 1.65
CA PRO A 56 -7.44 5.60 0.84
C PRO A 56 -6.46 4.43 1.06
N LEU A 57 -7.00 3.22 1.21
CA LEU A 57 -6.21 1.99 1.08
C LEU A 57 -5.97 1.68 -0.40
N PHE A 58 -4.72 1.37 -0.75
CA PHE A 58 -4.30 1.30 -2.15
C PHE A 58 -3.68 -0.02 -2.58
N ASP A 59 -2.98 -0.71 -1.67
CA ASP A 59 -2.35 -2.01 -1.91
C ASP A 59 -2.39 -2.83 -0.62
N ALA A 60 -2.30 -4.16 -0.76
CA ALA A 60 -2.27 -5.08 0.37
C ALA A 60 -1.54 -6.38 0.03
N ASP A 61 -0.81 -6.93 1.00
CA ASP A 61 -0.18 -8.25 0.89
C ASP A 61 -0.24 -8.98 2.24
N LYS A 62 -0.21 -10.32 2.21
CA LYS A 62 -0.31 -11.15 3.40
C LYS A 62 1.00 -11.90 3.65
N ALA A 63 1.55 -11.72 4.84
CA ALA A 63 2.73 -12.45 5.29
C ALA A 63 2.39 -13.88 5.71
N GLU A 64 3.40 -14.76 5.69
CA GLU A 64 3.28 -16.15 6.14
C GLU A 64 2.94 -16.26 7.64
N ASP A 65 3.34 -15.27 8.44
CA ASP A 65 2.99 -15.18 9.87
C ASP A 65 1.53 -14.78 10.13
N GLY A 66 0.76 -14.50 9.07
CA GLY A 66 -0.65 -14.17 9.14
C GLY A 66 -0.97 -12.67 9.09
N ARG A 67 0.01 -11.78 9.30
CA ARG A 67 -0.20 -10.33 9.23
C ARG A 67 -0.62 -9.91 7.83
N ILE A 68 -1.59 -9.01 7.76
CA ILE A 68 -2.04 -8.38 6.51
C ILE A 68 -1.48 -6.96 6.50
N PHE A 69 -0.60 -6.68 5.54
CA PHE A 69 -0.03 -5.37 5.30
C PHE A 69 -0.94 -4.61 4.34
N VAL A 70 -1.15 -3.33 4.62
CA VAL A 70 -1.93 -2.43 3.78
C VAL A 70 -1.20 -1.10 3.61
N THR A 71 -1.42 -0.45 2.47
CA THR A 71 -0.88 0.89 2.22
C THR A 71 -2.00 1.94 2.25
N ALA A 72 -1.90 2.91 3.16
CA ALA A 72 -2.77 4.08 3.19
C ALA A 72 -2.05 5.25 2.49
N THR A 73 -2.15 5.30 1.17
CA THR A 73 -1.27 6.14 0.36
C THR A 73 -1.56 7.63 0.51
N ARG A 74 -0.55 8.46 0.20
CA ARG A 74 -0.60 9.93 0.13
C ARG A 74 -0.52 10.45 -1.32
N GLU A 75 -0.70 9.59 -2.33
CA GLU A 75 -0.69 10.01 -3.75
C GLU A 75 -1.78 11.05 -4.08
N LEU A 76 -2.88 11.09 -3.32
CA LEU A 76 -3.96 12.08 -3.49
C LEU A 76 -3.80 13.31 -2.59
N GLY A 77 -2.71 13.42 -1.85
CA GLY A 77 -2.44 14.51 -0.91
C GLY A 77 -2.30 14.03 0.55
N PRO A 78 -2.24 14.96 1.51
CA PRO A 78 -2.20 14.63 2.94
C PRO A 78 -3.52 13.99 3.40
N GLY A 79 -3.50 13.33 4.56
CA GLY A 79 -4.68 12.72 5.17
C GLY A 79 -4.46 11.30 5.70
N SER A 80 -3.40 10.63 5.25
CA SER A 80 -2.96 9.35 5.79
C SER A 80 -1.79 9.57 6.77
N PRO A 81 -1.95 9.39 8.09
CA PRO A 81 -0.90 9.67 9.08
C PRO A 81 0.22 8.62 9.07
N ALA A 82 -0.07 7.39 8.66
CA ALA A 82 0.92 6.35 8.38
C ALA A 82 0.59 5.68 7.06
N SER A 83 1.55 5.58 6.14
CA SER A 83 1.31 5.06 4.78
C SER A 83 1.52 3.57 4.62
N LEU A 84 2.14 2.92 5.60
CA LEU A 84 2.32 1.47 5.68
C LEU A 84 1.90 0.99 7.06
N ALA A 85 1.01 0.01 7.10
CA ALA A 85 0.44 -0.50 8.34
C ALA A 85 0.05 -1.97 8.22
N THR A 86 -0.19 -2.62 9.36
CA THR A 86 -0.82 -3.94 9.45
C THR A 86 -2.25 -3.82 9.97
N VAL A 87 -3.14 -4.67 9.48
CA VAL A 87 -4.51 -4.79 10.00
C VAL A 87 -4.47 -5.49 11.37
N THR A 88 -5.18 -4.95 12.36
CA THR A 88 -5.32 -5.57 13.69
C THR A 88 -6.70 -6.20 13.88
N ASP A 89 -6.88 -6.96 14.96
CA ASP A 89 -8.18 -7.49 15.38
C ASP A 89 -9.00 -6.47 16.21
N GLU A 90 -8.41 -5.33 16.57
CA GLU A 90 -9.11 -4.28 17.31
C GLU A 90 -10.08 -3.54 16.39
N ILE A 91 -11.35 -3.44 16.79
CA ILE A 91 -12.40 -2.86 15.95
C ILE A 91 -12.75 -1.45 16.45
N GLY A 92 -12.48 -0.46 15.60
CA GLY A 92 -12.95 0.91 15.77
C GLY A 92 -14.30 1.15 15.10
N PRO A 93 -14.86 2.37 15.21
CA PRO A 93 -16.17 2.68 14.61
C PRO A 93 -16.16 2.64 13.07
N GLY A 94 -14.98 2.76 12.46
CA GLY A 94 -14.75 2.69 11.02
C GLY A 94 -14.46 1.29 10.48
N GLY A 95 -14.09 0.32 11.32
CA GLY A 95 -13.59 -0.99 10.90
C GLY A 95 -12.39 -1.43 11.76
N PRO A 96 -11.68 -2.51 11.38
CA PRO A 96 -10.44 -2.92 12.03
C PRO A 96 -9.42 -1.79 12.08
N LEU A 97 -8.73 -1.61 13.20
CA LEU A 97 -7.73 -0.55 13.32
C LEU A 97 -6.44 -0.95 12.60
N LEU A 98 -5.73 0.05 12.10
CA LEU A 98 -4.41 -0.15 11.48
C LEU A 98 -3.30 0.16 12.48
N GLN A 99 -2.35 -0.76 12.61
CA GLN A 99 -1.11 -0.55 13.36
C GLN A 99 -0.03 -0.06 12.38
N PRO A 100 0.49 1.17 12.52
CA PRO A 100 1.60 1.65 11.70
C PRO A 100 2.79 0.71 11.76
N TYR A 101 3.43 0.52 10.62
CA TYR A 101 4.54 -0.42 10.48
C TYR A 101 5.85 0.29 10.07
N PRO A 102 7.00 -0.11 10.66
CA PRO A 102 7.13 -0.96 11.84
C PRO A 102 6.48 -0.36 13.10
N ASP A 103 6.52 0.96 13.21
CA ASP A 103 5.93 1.75 14.30
C ASP A 103 5.78 3.23 13.88
N TRP A 104 5.23 4.06 14.76
CA TRP A 104 5.01 5.48 14.50
C TRP A 104 6.29 6.29 14.21
N SER A 105 7.46 5.87 14.68
CA SER A 105 8.72 6.60 14.47
C SER A 105 9.12 6.67 12.98
N TRP A 106 8.65 5.71 12.17
CA TRP A 106 8.86 5.69 10.73
C TRP A 106 7.96 6.65 9.95
N HIS A 107 6.86 7.11 10.55
CA HIS A 107 5.86 7.97 9.90
C HIS A 107 5.89 9.41 10.41
N ASN A 108 6.81 9.72 11.34
CA ASN A 108 6.91 11.05 11.93
C ASN A 108 7.45 12.07 10.92
N SER A 109 6.76 13.20 10.81
CA SER A 109 6.88 14.20 9.74
C SER A 109 8.03 15.20 9.92
N ASN A 110 9.12 14.83 10.61
CA ASN A 110 10.28 15.73 10.78
C ASN A 110 11.09 15.95 9.48
N CYS A 111 10.52 15.60 8.32
CA CYS A 111 11.07 15.80 6.98
C CYS A 111 12.48 15.21 6.79
N THR A 112 12.91 14.27 7.62
CA THR A 112 14.11 13.49 7.38
C THR A 112 13.75 12.40 6.39
N CYS A 113 14.34 12.43 5.19
CA CYS A 113 14.10 11.43 4.13
C CYS A 113 14.56 10.00 4.49
N ASP A 114 14.99 9.81 5.74
CA ASP A 114 15.35 8.54 6.38
C ASP A 114 14.12 7.69 6.72
N GLY A 115 12.98 8.32 7.02
CA GLY A 115 11.71 7.65 7.33
C GLY A 115 10.85 7.31 6.10
N ILE A 116 9.60 6.91 6.32
CA ILE A 116 8.61 6.65 5.27
C ILE A 116 7.87 7.94 4.92
N VAL A 117 7.89 8.31 3.64
CA VAL A 117 7.08 9.43 3.14
C VAL A 117 5.72 8.94 2.63
N ASN A 118 5.70 8.03 1.65
CA ASN A 118 4.47 7.53 1.07
C ASN A 118 4.69 6.17 0.40
N VAL A 119 4.41 5.09 1.13
CA VAL A 119 4.41 3.74 0.55
C VAL A 119 3.16 3.56 -0.31
N ALA A 120 3.34 3.37 -1.61
CA ALA A 120 2.25 3.14 -2.56
C ALA A 120 2.09 1.66 -2.93
N ARG A 121 3.15 0.85 -2.84
CA ARG A 121 3.11 -0.57 -3.19
C ARG A 121 3.87 -1.41 -2.20
N VAL A 122 3.37 -2.61 -1.98
CA VAL A 122 4.03 -3.62 -1.16
C VAL A 122 4.15 -4.94 -1.91
N HIS A 123 5.21 -5.68 -1.60
CA HIS A 123 5.34 -7.07 -2.03
C HIS A 123 6.07 -7.85 -0.94
N ILE A 124 5.58 -9.04 -0.61
CA ILE A 124 6.18 -9.91 0.40
C ILE A 124 6.82 -11.12 -0.27
N ARG A 125 8.11 -11.33 0.02
CA ARG A 125 8.85 -12.50 -0.46
C ARG A 125 9.94 -12.88 0.54
N CYS A 126 10.10 -14.17 0.80
CA CYS A 126 11.15 -14.69 1.67
C CYS A 126 11.15 -14.07 3.08
N ASN A 127 9.97 -13.86 3.68
CA ASN A 127 9.79 -13.21 4.97
C ASN A 127 10.37 -11.77 5.03
N HIS A 128 10.38 -11.08 3.90
CA HIS A 128 10.73 -9.67 3.80
C HIS A 128 9.60 -8.93 3.08
N ILE A 129 9.30 -7.73 3.55
CA ILE A 129 8.41 -6.81 2.85
C ILE A 129 9.22 -5.77 2.09
N PHE A 130 8.82 -5.55 0.85
CA PHE A 130 9.36 -4.54 -0.04
C PHE A 130 8.36 -3.42 -0.13
N ALA A 131 8.63 -2.33 0.56
CA ALA A 131 7.79 -1.15 0.60
C ALA A 131 8.32 -0.11 -0.38
N LEU A 132 7.55 0.15 -1.44
CA LEU A 132 7.88 1.15 -2.44
C LEU A 132 7.37 2.52 -1.98
N ASP A 133 8.28 3.31 -1.43
CA ASP A 133 8.05 4.70 -1.04
C ASP A 133 8.27 5.61 -2.25
N THR A 134 7.22 6.29 -2.70
CA THR A 134 7.28 7.19 -3.87
C THR A 134 7.93 8.53 -3.52
N GLY A 135 8.06 8.85 -2.23
CA GLY A 135 8.59 10.12 -1.78
C GLY A 135 7.68 11.32 -2.06
N LYS A 136 6.43 11.07 -2.51
CA LYS A 136 5.46 12.10 -2.93
C LYS A 136 4.32 12.24 -1.94
N ILE A 137 3.85 13.46 -1.75
CA ILE A 137 2.56 13.76 -1.11
C ILE A 137 1.74 14.58 -2.12
N GLY A 138 0.69 14.00 -2.67
CA GLY A 138 -0.01 14.59 -3.81
C GLY A 138 0.95 14.76 -4.99
N LEU A 139 1.06 15.99 -5.48
CA LEU A 139 1.98 16.36 -6.56
C LEU A 139 3.38 16.77 -6.06
N ASP A 140 3.55 16.93 -4.75
CA ASP A 140 4.78 17.45 -4.17
C ASP A 140 5.80 16.33 -3.95
N GLN A 141 6.97 16.44 -4.57
CA GLN A 141 8.09 15.54 -4.31
C GLN A 141 8.84 16.00 -3.05
N ILE A 142 8.75 15.21 -1.99
CA ILE A 142 9.38 15.52 -0.70
C ILE A 142 10.79 14.91 -0.62
N CYS A 143 10.93 13.65 -1.03
CA CYS A 143 12.16 12.88 -0.96
C CYS A 143 12.37 12.06 -2.23
N ASN A 144 13.59 11.60 -2.53
CA ASN A 144 13.77 10.65 -3.64
C ASN A 144 12.96 9.37 -3.39
N PRO A 145 12.38 8.77 -4.45
CA PRO A 145 11.70 7.49 -4.33
C PRO A 145 12.70 6.41 -3.87
N LYS A 146 12.23 5.49 -3.04
CA LYS A 146 13.06 4.46 -2.45
C LYS A 146 12.29 3.17 -2.23
N LEU A 147 12.99 2.05 -2.35
CA LEU A 147 12.50 0.75 -1.95
C LEU A 147 13.10 0.41 -0.59
N LEU A 148 12.24 0.32 0.42
CA LEU A 148 12.61 -0.11 1.77
C LEU A 148 12.35 -1.61 1.89
N ILE A 149 13.32 -2.35 2.43
CA ILE A 149 13.22 -3.80 2.60
C ILE A 149 13.34 -4.11 4.08
N PHE A 150 12.24 -4.56 4.69
CA PHE A 150 12.20 -4.94 6.09
C PHE A 150 12.18 -6.46 6.25
N ASN A 151 12.86 -6.97 7.26
CA ASN A 151 12.76 -8.36 7.70
C ASN A 151 11.52 -8.51 8.57
N LEU A 152 10.57 -9.34 8.16
CA LEU A 152 9.32 -9.52 8.89
C LEU A 152 9.49 -10.32 10.18
N LYS A 153 10.63 -10.97 10.41
CA LYS A 153 10.86 -11.73 11.64
C LYS A 153 10.99 -10.82 12.87
N ASP A 154 11.64 -9.68 12.72
CA ASP A 154 11.98 -8.74 13.79
C ASP A 154 11.65 -7.28 13.43
N ASP A 155 10.98 -7.07 12.29
CA ASP A 155 10.53 -5.78 11.76
C ASP A 155 11.65 -4.74 11.57
N THR A 156 12.86 -5.23 11.32
CA THR A 156 14.04 -4.37 11.10
C THR A 156 14.23 -3.99 9.64
N LEU A 157 14.66 -2.76 9.38
CA LEU A 157 15.11 -2.35 8.04
C LEU A 157 16.42 -3.05 7.71
N VAL A 158 16.43 -3.78 6.59
CA VAL A 158 17.59 -4.53 6.11
C VAL A 158 18.32 -3.80 4.99
N LYS A 159 17.56 -3.11 4.11
CA LYS A 159 18.14 -2.41 2.96
C LYS A 159 17.24 -1.29 2.47
N THR A 160 17.85 -0.19 2.08
CA THR A 160 17.24 0.88 1.28
C THR A 160 17.85 0.89 -0.10
N ILE A 161 17.03 0.91 -1.15
CA ILE A 161 17.47 1.11 -2.53
C ILE A 161 16.85 2.40 -3.03
N TYR A 162 17.67 3.42 -3.27
CA TYR A 162 17.20 4.66 -3.85
C TYR A 162 16.96 4.50 -5.35
N ILE A 163 15.82 5.01 -5.81
CA ILE A 163 15.42 4.99 -7.21
C ILE A 163 15.74 6.37 -7.78
N PRO A 164 16.53 6.45 -8.87
CA PRO A 164 16.77 7.70 -9.56
C PRO A 164 15.46 8.38 -9.98
N PHE A 165 15.36 9.68 -9.72
CA PHE A 165 14.13 10.44 -9.95
C PHE A 165 13.70 10.43 -11.43
N ASP A 166 14.65 10.47 -12.35
CA ASP A 166 14.46 10.41 -13.80
C ASP A 166 13.94 9.04 -14.30
N ILE A 167 14.08 7.98 -13.50
CA ILE A 167 13.45 6.69 -13.76
C ILE A 167 12.00 6.68 -13.24
N ALA A 168 11.76 7.33 -12.10
CA ALA A 168 10.47 7.31 -11.43
C ALA A 168 9.47 8.34 -11.98
N SER A 169 9.96 9.44 -12.55
CA SER A 169 9.17 10.57 -13.04
C SER A 169 9.76 11.13 -14.33
N ASN A 170 8.89 11.65 -15.21
CA ASN A 170 9.29 12.39 -16.41
C ASN A 170 9.77 13.82 -16.06
N ALA A 171 10.13 14.59 -17.09
CA ALA A 171 10.63 15.96 -16.94
C ALA A 171 9.65 16.94 -16.26
N THR A 172 8.35 16.63 -16.22
CA THR A 172 7.34 17.44 -15.53
C THR A 172 7.02 16.93 -14.12
N GLY A 173 7.75 15.92 -13.62
CA GLY A 173 7.58 15.34 -12.30
C GLY A 173 6.45 14.31 -12.20
N PHE A 174 5.78 14.00 -13.32
CA PHE A 174 4.73 12.98 -13.36
C PHE A 174 5.33 11.60 -13.58
N GLY A 175 4.84 10.63 -12.83
CA GLY A 175 5.24 9.24 -12.98
C GLY A 175 4.59 8.36 -11.93
N LEU A 176 4.28 7.13 -12.30
CA LEU A 176 3.69 6.12 -11.43
C LEU A 176 4.60 4.90 -11.37
N LEU A 177 5.13 4.62 -10.18
CA LEU A 177 5.87 3.39 -9.92
C LEU A 177 4.88 2.24 -9.69
N LEU A 178 5.04 1.16 -10.47
CA LEU A 178 4.24 -0.06 -10.31
C LEU A 178 4.82 -0.95 -9.21
N ALA A 179 4.02 -1.93 -8.77
CA ALA A 179 4.44 -2.86 -7.73
C ALA A 179 5.76 -3.55 -8.11
N PRO A 180 6.73 -3.65 -7.18
CA PRO A 180 7.99 -4.31 -7.45
C PRO A 180 7.77 -5.82 -7.65
N PHE A 181 8.39 -6.40 -8.68
CA PHE A 181 8.49 -7.84 -8.84
C PHE A 181 9.83 -8.32 -8.28
N VAL A 182 9.79 -9.28 -7.37
CA VAL A 182 10.98 -9.81 -6.71
C VAL A 182 11.20 -11.26 -7.09
N TYR A 183 12.29 -11.50 -7.81
CA TYR A 183 12.76 -12.85 -8.10
C TYR A 183 13.87 -13.25 -7.13
N VAL A 184 13.73 -14.42 -6.51
CA VAL A 184 14.72 -15.02 -5.61
C VAL A 184 15.02 -16.45 -6.08
N PRO A 185 16.28 -16.81 -6.36
CA PRO A 185 16.62 -18.16 -6.80
C PRO A 185 16.31 -19.22 -5.72
N LYS A 186 15.44 -20.19 -6.07
CA LYS A 186 15.00 -21.42 -5.35
C LYS A 186 14.94 -21.41 -3.81
N ASN A 187 16.04 -21.19 -3.11
CA ASN A 187 16.04 -21.11 -1.65
C ASN A 187 16.21 -19.66 -1.25
N CYS A 188 15.33 -19.15 -0.38
CA CYS A 188 15.43 -17.82 0.25
C CYS A 188 16.74 -17.58 1.05
N THR A 189 17.71 -18.48 0.95
CA THR A 189 19.10 -18.36 1.38
C THR A 189 19.83 -17.27 0.57
N GLN A 190 20.60 -16.42 1.23
CA GLN A 190 21.38 -15.33 0.60
C GLN A 190 20.51 -14.36 -0.23
N PHE A 191 19.24 -14.22 0.15
CA PHE A 191 18.23 -13.44 -0.55
C PHE A 191 18.73 -12.04 -0.96
N LEU A 192 19.33 -11.27 -0.04
CA LEU A 192 19.81 -9.91 -0.32
C LEU A 192 20.89 -9.80 -1.39
N HIS A 193 21.66 -10.87 -1.62
CA HIS A 193 22.75 -10.89 -2.60
C HIS A 193 22.31 -11.40 -3.98
N LYS A 194 21.25 -12.20 -4.03
CA LYS A 194 20.83 -12.92 -5.24
C LYS A 194 19.47 -12.46 -5.77
N MET A 195 18.75 -11.63 -5.03
CA MET A 195 17.47 -11.11 -5.48
C MET A 195 17.65 -10.24 -6.72
N ILE A 196 16.70 -10.37 -7.63
CA ILE A 196 16.49 -9.42 -8.72
C ILE A 196 15.18 -8.72 -8.41
N VAL A 197 15.25 -7.39 -8.30
CA VAL A 197 14.07 -6.54 -8.17
C VAL A 197 13.86 -5.87 -9.52
N SER A 198 12.69 -6.10 -10.11
CA SER A 198 12.25 -5.40 -11.32
C SER A 198 11.13 -4.44 -10.95
N MET A 199 11.32 -3.18 -11.30
CA MET A 199 10.33 -2.12 -11.12
C MET A 199 10.07 -1.48 -12.47
N SER A 200 8.81 -1.14 -12.72
CA SER A 200 8.40 -0.45 -13.93
C SER A 200 7.76 0.88 -13.54
N SER A 201 8.04 1.91 -14.34
CA SER A 201 7.40 3.21 -14.22
C SER A 201 6.52 3.46 -15.44
N LEU A 202 5.39 4.13 -15.20
CA LEU A 202 4.57 4.75 -16.24
C LEU A 202 4.85 6.24 -16.16
N VAL A 203 5.62 6.77 -17.12
CA VAL A 203 6.11 8.16 -17.19
C VAL A 203 5.79 8.78 -18.54
#